data_AF-A0A848M0I6-F1
#
_entry.id   AF-A0A848M0I6-F1
#
_cell.length_a   1.000
_cell.length_b   1.000
_cell.length_c   1.000
_cell.angle_alpha   90.00
_cell.angle_beta   90.00
_cell.angle_gamma   90.00
#
_symmetry.space_group_name_H-M   'P 1'
#
loop_
_entity.id
_entity.type
_entity.pdbx_description
1 polymer ?
#
loop_
_entity_poly.entity_id
_entity_poly.type
_entity_poly.pdbx_seq_one_letter_code
_entity_poly.pdbx_strand_id
1 'polypeptide(L)'
;MNTYESLLARIAADPTNDEPRLVCSDFLRATDDARAELIQAQIALTGRLDPARRGDFQRRVAALLEAHGDRWLKPLRDAQAHDARFTRGFVEETRLSEEQLARHGQALLTREPVHRLHVETRDGKGLALAAGQPWFEQVRYLRLEGGAVEQATRALAAAPHASKLRGLTLAGVDDEALRAVAGSPGLGGLRSLCVASSELSDDTAEALAKGKLALERLYLSGTGLSDEGAQALARGKGLATLQLLALNRNALSDEGAQALARSKTLLELTRLELSKNELSEEGALEFRSAKALPKLRRLELLDMDLDQRELEPLRKRLGAGLRL
;
A
#
# COMPACT_ATOMS: atom_id res chain seq x y z
N MET A 1 1.54 11.18 28.02
CA MET A 1 2.37 10.30 27.18
C MET A 1 3.72 10.17 27.86
N ASN A 2 4.11 8.97 28.28
CA ASN A 2 5.43 8.77 28.89
C ASN A 2 6.53 8.75 27.80
N THR A 3 7.80 8.86 28.19
CA THR A 3 8.94 8.92 27.25
C THR A 3 8.99 7.72 26.29
N TYR A 4 8.61 6.53 26.76
CA TYR A 4 8.60 5.33 25.95
C TYR A 4 7.48 5.35 24.89
N GLU A 5 6.26 5.74 25.27
CA GLU A 5 5.15 5.94 24.33
C GLU A 5 5.49 6.97 23.24
N SER A 6 6.20 8.04 23.60
CA SER A 6 6.66 9.03 22.63
C SER A 6 7.67 8.43 21.62
N LEU A 7 8.54 7.53 22.06
CA LEU A 7 9.44 6.80 21.16
C LEU A 7 8.66 5.86 20.24
N LEU A 8 7.65 5.14 20.75
CA LEU A 8 6.79 4.29 19.92
C LEU A 8 6.04 5.11 18.85
N ALA A 9 5.53 6.29 19.22
CA ALA A 9 4.88 7.19 18.26
C ALA A 9 5.86 7.67 17.16
N ARG A 10 7.13 7.97 17.51
CA ARG A 10 8.18 8.29 16.53
C ARG A 10 8.46 7.11 15.60
N ILE A 11 8.54 5.89 16.13
CA ILE A 11 8.72 4.67 15.36
C ILE A 11 7.55 4.46 14.37
N ALA A 12 6.31 4.63 14.82
CA ALA A 12 5.16 4.48 13.94
C ALA A 12 5.07 5.59 12.87
N ALA A 13 5.56 6.80 13.17
CA ALA A 13 5.58 7.93 12.24
C ALA A 13 6.64 7.78 11.13
N ASP A 14 7.83 7.27 11.48
CA ASP A 14 8.90 6.92 10.54
C ASP A 14 9.46 5.52 10.84
N PRO A 15 8.81 4.47 10.31
CA PRO A 15 9.21 3.08 10.59
C PRO A 15 10.60 2.72 10.07
N THR A 16 11.17 3.52 9.18
CA THR A 16 12.50 3.25 8.61
C THR A 16 13.64 3.76 9.48
N ASN A 17 13.35 4.71 10.39
CA ASN A 17 14.32 5.31 11.29
C ASN A 17 14.60 4.38 12.48
N ASP A 18 15.86 3.95 12.59
CA ASP A 18 16.31 3.06 13.66
C ASP A 18 16.72 3.81 14.94
N GLU A 19 16.96 5.12 14.89
CA GLU A 19 17.34 5.93 16.05
C GLU A 19 16.37 5.78 17.23
N PRO A 20 15.05 6.00 17.10
CA PRO A 20 14.13 5.84 18.23
C PRO A 20 14.05 4.39 18.73
N ARG A 21 14.34 3.39 17.87
CA ARG A 21 14.36 1.97 18.24
C ARG A 21 15.56 1.65 19.12
N LEU A 22 16.74 2.18 18.78
CA LEU A 22 17.94 2.02 19.60
C LEU A 22 17.75 2.66 20.98
N VAL A 23 17.11 3.83 21.05
CA VAL A 23 16.75 4.46 22.34
C VAL A 23 15.76 3.59 23.12
N CYS A 24 14.75 2.99 22.47
CA CYS A 24 13.87 2.01 23.13
C CYS A 24 14.63 0.78 23.63
N SER A 25 15.60 0.27 22.87
CA SER A 25 16.44 -0.86 23.28
C SER A 25 17.18 -0.52 24.57
N ASP A 26 17.83 0.64 24.65
CA ASP A 26 18.53 1.07 25.86
C ASP A 26 17.58 1.27 27.04
N PHE A 27 16.38 1.80 26.81
CA PHE A 27 15.35 1.92 27.84
C PHE A 27 14.90 0.56 28.38
N LEU A 28 14.81 -0.46 27.51
CA LEU A 28 14.33 -1.80 27.88
C LEU A 28 15.39 -2.65 28.57
N ARG A 29 16.69 -2.38 28.47
CA ARG A 29 17.77 -3.21 29.07
C ARG A 29 17.52 -3.56 30.54
N ALA A 30 16.97 -2.62 31.32
CA ALA A 30 16.74 -2.82 32.75
C ALA A 30 15.49 -3.65 33.09
N THR A 31 14.51 -3.73 32.18
CA THR A 31 13.17 -4.31 32.46
C THR A 31 12.81 -5.48 31.53
N ASP A 32 13.35 -5.51 30.33
CA ASP A 32 13.16 -6.53 29.32
C ASP A 32 14.39 -6.62 28.39
N ASP A 33 15.52 -7.08 28.96
CA ASP A 33 16.80 -7.21 28.25
C ASP A 33 16.68 -8.09 26.99
N ALA A 34 15.84 -9.12 27.03
CA ALA A 34 15.56 -9.96 25.87
C ALA A 34 14.92 -9.18 24.71
N ARG A 35 14.03 -8.22 25.01
CA ARG A 35 13.39 -7.38 23.98
C ARG A 35 14.37 -6.32 23.48
N ALA A 36 15.20 -5.77 24.38
CA ALA A 36 16.29 -4.87 24.01
C ALA A 36 17.25 -5.56 23.02
N GLU A 37 17.61 -6.82 23.27
CA GLU A 37 18.46 -7.63 22.40
C GLU A 37 17.78 -7.94 21.06
N LEU A 38 16.48 -8.27 21.07
CA LEU A 38 15.73 -8.51 19.83
C LEU A 38 15.77 -7.29 18.90
N ILE A 39 15.61 -6.08 19.44
CA ILE A 39 15.70 -4.82 18.68
C ILE A 39 17.07 -4.72 18.02
N GLN A 40 18.16 -4.85 18.79
CA GLN A 40 19.54 -4.74 18.28
C GLN A 40 19.83 -5.79 17.20
N ALA A 41 19.47 -7.05 17.46
CA ALA A 41 19.72 -8.15 16.54
C ALA A 41 18.97 -7.98 15.21
N GLN A 42 17.71 -7.58 15.25
CA GLN A 42 16.93 -7.34 14.03
C GLN A 42 17.37 -6.09 13.27
N ILE A 43 17.83 -5.03 13.95
CA ILE A 43 18.44 -3.85 13.29
C ILE A 43 19.76 -4.25 12.62
N ALA A 44 20.63 -5.00 13.30
CA ALA A 44 21.89 -5.46 12.71
C ALA A 44 21.70 -6.27 11.42
N LEU A 45 20.64 -7.09 11.35
CA LEU A 45 20.27 -7.87 10.16
C LEU A 45 19.89 -7.03 8.93
N THR A 46 19.53 -5.76 9.12
CA THR A 46 19.27 -4.83 8.00
C THR A 46 20.56 -4.36 7.32
N GLY A 47 21.68 -4.41 8.04
CA GLY A 47 22.99 -3.99 7.57
C GLY A 47 23.71 -5.03 6.72
N ARG A 48 24.87 -4.62 6.21
CA ARG A 48 25.79 -5.53 5.51
C ARG A 48 26.54 -6.38 6.54
N LEU A 49 26.33 -7.69 6.48
CA LEU A 49 26.97 -8.69 7.34
C LEU A 49 27.51 -9.83 6.46
N ASP A 50 28.61 -10.45 6.88
CA ASP A 50 29.03 -11.73 6.28
C ASP A 50 28.02 -12.85 6.62
N PRO A 51 28.02 -13.95 5.84
CA PRO A 51 27.05 -15.03 6.03
C PRO A 51 27.06 -15.67 7.42
N ALA A 52 28.23 -15.79 8.06
CA ALA A 52 28.34 -16.43 9.36
C ALA A 52 27.69 -15.57 10.45
N ARG A 53 28.05 -14.28 10.53
CA ARG A 53 27.46 -13.33 11.47
C ARG A 53 25.96 -13.15 11.24
N ARG A 54 25.53 -13.12 9.98
CA ARG A 54 24.10 -13.09 9.64
C ARG A 54 23.38 -14.32 10.20
N GLY A 55 23.97 -15.51 10.04
CA GLY A 55 23.44 -16.75 10.59
C GLY A 55 23.35 -16.74 12.11
N ASP A 56 24.34 -16.17 12.80
CA ASP A 56 24.32 -16.02 14.26
C ASP A 56 23.16 -15.15 14.73
N PHE A 57 22.99 -13.96 14.13
CA PHE A 57 21.87 -13.08 14.47
C PHE A 57 20.52 -13.72 14.15
N GLN A 58 20.38 -14.43 13.03
CA GLN A 58 19.15 -15.14 12.68
C GLN A 58 18.78 -16.21 13.72
N ARG A 59 19.76 -17.04 14.12
CA ARG A 59 19.55 -18.03 15.20
C ARG A 59 19.18 -17.35 16.51
N ARG A 60 19.85 -16.24 16.85
CA ARG A 60 19.57 -15.52 18.09
C ARG A 60 18.17 -14.91 18.10
N VAL A 61 17.75 -14.29 17.00
CA VAL A 61 16.37 -13.78 16.83
C VAL A 61 15.36 -14.91 16.97
N ALA A 62 15.59 -16.05 16.32
CA ALA A 62 14.69 -17.20 16.44
C ALA A 62 14.57 -17.68 17.90
N ALA A 63 15.69 -17.84 18.60
CA ALA A 63 15.70 -18.26 20.01
C ALA A 63 15.00 -17.25 20.95
N LEU A 64 15.19 -15.94 20.73
CA LEU A 64 14.51 -14.90 21.51
C LEU A 64 12.99 -14.93 21.28
N LEU A 65 12.54 -15.10 20.04
CA LEU A 65 11.13 -15.19 19.69
C LEU A 65 10.49 -16.48 20.23
N GLU A 66 11.20 -17.60 20.18
CA GLU A 66 10.74 -18.86 20.76
C GLU A 66 10.59 -18.77 22.28
N ALA A 67 11.57 -18.19 22.97
CA ALA A 67 11.57 -18.11 24.43
C ALA A 67 10.63 -17.03 24.99
N HIS A 68 10.45 -15.90 24.29
CA HIS A 68 9.78 -14.71 24.84
C HIS A 68 8.65 -14.16 23.99
N GLY A 69 8.52 -14.60 22.73
CA GLY A 69 7.53 -14.09 21.78
C GLY A 69 6.11 -14.19 22.32
N ASP A 70 5.77 -15.28 23.00
CA ASP A 70 4.45 -15.44 23.60
C ASP A 70 4.15 -14.40 24.67
N ARG A 71 5.12 -14.06 25.52
CA ARG A 71 4.93 -13.00 26.52
C ARG A 71 4.71 -11.65 25.84
N TRP A 72 5.49 -11.34 24.81
CA TRP A 72 5.41 -10.06 24.10
C TRP A 72 4.13 -9.92 23.26
N LEU A 73 3.63 -11.02 22.69
CA LEU A 73 2.39 -11.03 21.90
C LEU A 73 1.13 -11.14 22.77
N LYS A 74 1.25 -11.30 24.09
CA LYS A 74 0.08 -11.42 24.97
C LYS A 74 -0.92 -10.27 24.81
N PRO A 75 -0.53 -8.98 24.78
CA PRO A 75 -1.50 -7.88 24.60
C PRO A 75 -2.25 -7.96 23.27
N LEU A 76 -1.61 -8.48 22.22
CA LEU A 76 -2.22 -8.67 20.91
C LEU A 76 -3.23 -9.81 20.94
N ARG A 77 -2.87 -10.94 21.55
CA ARG A 77 -3.80 -12.06 21.75
C ARG A 77 -4.98 -11.68 22.65
N ASP A 78 -4.77 -10.88 23.68
CA ASP A 78 -5.84 -10.37 24.55
C ASP A 78 -6.81 -9.47 23.75
N ALA A 79 -6.29 -8.72 22.76
CA ALA A 79 -7.09 -7.98 21.78
C ALA A 79 -7.64 -8.86 20.63
N GLN A 80 -7.35 -10.17 20.65
CA GLN A 80 -7.67 -11.15 19.61
C GLN A 80 -7.08 -10.81 18.23
N ALA A 81 -5.98 -10.05 18.21
CA ALA A 81 -5.19 -9.78 17.03
C ALA A 81 -4.41 -11.03 16.61
N HIS A 82 -4.22 -11.22 15.31
CA HIS A 82 -3.47 -12.31 14.74
C HIS A 82 -2.52 -11.84 13.62
N ASP A 83 -1.71 -12.77 13.12
CA ASP A 83 -0.68 -12.53 12.09
C ASP A 83 0.36 -11.46 12.44
N ALA A 84 0.51 -11.17 13.73
CA ALA A 84 1.50 -10.24 14.25
C ALA A 84 2.93 -10.73 14.01
N ARG A 85 3.80 -9.84 13.49
CA ARG A 85 5.21 -10.15 13.23
C ARG A 85 6.12 -9.09 13.82
N PHE A 86 7.21 -9.55 14.44
CA PHE A 86 8.26 -8.66 14.94
C PHE A 86 9.16 -8.16 13.81
N THR A 87 9.19 -6.84 13.67
CA THR A 87 10.10 -6.11 12.79
C THR A 87 10.92 -5.15 13.63
N ARG A 88 12.25 -5.32 13.62
CA ARG A 88 13.19 -4.48 14.38
C ARG A 88 12.80 -4.34 15.87
N GLY A 89 12.30 -5.43 16.45
CA GLY A 89 11.92 -5.60 17.86
C GLY A 89 10.49 -5.19 18.25
N PHE A 90 9.66 -4.80 17.28
CA PHE A 90 8.30 -4.32 17.52
C PHE A 90 7.28 -4.96 16.59
N VAL A 91 6.01 -4.98 17.02
CA VAL A 91 4.93 -5.33 16.10
C VAL A 91 4.48 -4.07 15.36
N GLU A 92 4.61 -4.08 14.04
CA GLU A 92 4.25 -2.95 13.17
C GLU A 92 3.01 -3.23 12.32
N GLU A 93 2.65 -4.51 12.21
CA GLU A 93 1.58 -5.04 11.38
C GLU A 93 0.82 -6.13 12.13
N THR A 94 -0.51 -6.09 12.03
CA THR A 94 -1.38 -7.12 12.60
C THR A 94 -2.72 -7.16 11.85
N ARG A 95 -3.42 -8.28 12.00
CA ARG A 95 -4.81 -8.46 11.54
C ARG A 95 -5.79 -8.50 12.71
N LEU A 96 -6.95 -7.88 12.53
CA LEU A 96 -8.04 -7.75 13.51
C LEU A 96 -9.39 -7.71 12.77
N SER A 97 -10.48 -8.10 13.42
CA SER A 97 -11.83 -7.71 12.98
C SER A 97 -12.09 -6.23 13.29
N GLU A 98 -13.02 -5.61 12.59
CA GLU A 98 -13.36 -4.21 12.84
C GLU A 98 -13.92 -3.96 14.26
N GLU A 99 -14.61 -4.93 14.87
CA GLU A 99 -15.10 -4.83 16.24
C GLU A 99 -13.96 -4.92 17.26
N GLN A 100 -12.96 -5.78 17.01
CA GLN A 100 -11.76 -5.87 17.83
C GLN A 100 -10.95 -4.58 17.72
N LEU A 101 -10.81 -4.01 16.52
CA LEU A 101 -10.15 -2.74 16.29
C LEU A 101 -10.83 -1.59 17.04
N ALA A 102 -12.16 -1.50 16.99
CA ALA A 102 -12.92 -0.48 17.70
C ALA A 102 -12.75 -0.57 19.23
N ARG A 103 -12.71 -1.79 19.77
CA ARG A 103 -12.61 -2.03 21.22
C ARG A 103 -11.19 -1.90 21.77
N HIS A 104 -10.20 -2.36 21.01
CA HIS A 104 -8.84 -2.56 21.51
C HIS A 104 -7.77 -1.72 20.80
N GLY A 105 -8.10 -1.08 19.67
CA GLY A 105 -7.14 -0.38 18.82
C GLY A 105 -6.32 0.67 19.56
N GLN A 106 -6.93 1.51 20.38
CA GLN A 106 -6.20 2.51 21.15
C GLN A 106 -5.17 1.89 22.10
N ALA A 107 -5.59 0.89 22.88
CA ALA A 107 -4.72 0.22 23.84
C ALA A 107 -3.57 -0.52 23.15
N LEU A 108 -3.85 -1.12 21.99
CA LEU A 108 -2.86 -1.81 21.16
C LEU A 108 -1.81 -0.82 20.61
N LEU A 109 -2.25 0.23 19.92
CA LEU A 109 -1.36 1.17 19.21
C LEU A 109 -0.55 2.05 20.17
N THR A 110 -0.95 2.15 21.43
CA THR A 110 -0.16 2.80 22.50
C THR A 110 1.00 1.92 22.98
N ARG A 111 0.88 0.59 22.86
CA ARG A 111 1.86 -0.38 23.38
C ARG A 111 2.82 -0.87 22.32
N GLU A 112 2.37 -0.91 21.07
CA GLU A 112 3.16 -1.32 19.92
C GLU A 112 3.03 -0.28 18.81
N PRO A 113 4.11 0.02 18.06
CA PRO A 113 4.11 1.00 16.98
C PRO A 113 3.44 0.43 15.71
N VAL A 114 2.26 -0.16 15.87
CA VAL A 114 1.45 -0.69 14.77
C VAL A 114 1.00 0.47 13.89
N HIS A 115 1.30 0.37 12.60
CA HIS A 115 0.90 1.36 11.59
C HIS A 115 0.35 0.72 10.31
N ARG A 116 0.45 -0.61 10.19
CA ARG A 116 -0.20 -1.40 9.14
C ARG A 116 -1.29 -2.27 9.77
N LEU A 117 -2.51 -2.16 9.26
CA LEU A 117 -3.64 -2.93 9.74
C LEU A 117 -4.31 -3.68 8.60
N HIS A 118 -4.57 -4.97 8.82
CA HIS A 118 -5.50 -5.75 8.01
C HIS A 118 -6.78 -5.89 8.82
N VAL A 119 -7.89 -5.39 8.26
CA VAL A 119 -9.17 -5.33 8.95
C VAL A 119 -10.19 -6.18 8.21
N GLU A 120 -10.67 -7.20 8.90
CA GLU A 120 -11.83 -7.97 8.45
C GLU A 120 -13.12 -7.21 8.78
N THR A 121 -13.92 -6.94 7.76
CA THR A 121 -15.12 -6.10 7.81
C THR A 121 -16.38 -6.96 7.78
N ARG A 122 -17.38 -6.54 8.55
CA ARG A 122 -18.67 -7.21 8.73
C ARG A 122 -19.87 -6.29 8.49
N ASP A 123 -19.85 -5.08 9.02
CA ASP A 123 -20.89 -4.06 8.80
C ASP A 123 -20.36 -2.62 8.66
N GLY A 124 -19.04 -2.41 8.77
CA GLY A 124 -18.35 -1.13 8.62
C GLY A 124 -18.39 -0.23 9.86
N LYS A 125 -19.18 -0.56 10.89
CA LYS A 125 -19.35 0.31 12.07
C LYS A 125 -18.14 0.28 12.99
N GLY A 126 -17.49 -0.87 13.11
CA GLY A 126 -16.28 -0.99 13.92
C GLY A 126 -15.16 -0.11 13.36
N LEU A 127 -14.97 -0.14 12.04
CA LEU A 127 -13.99 0.72 11.39
C LEU A 127 -14.38 2.20 11.50
N ALA A 128 -15.66 2.54 11.34
CA ALA A 128 -16.15 3.91 11.51
C ALA A 128 -15.82 4.47 12.90
N LEU A 129 -16.09 3.68 13.95
CA LEU A 129 -15.79 4.05 15.33
C LEU A 129 -14.29 4.22 15.55
N ALA A 130 -13.47 3.31 15.02
CA ALA A 130 -12.02 3.38 15.14
C ALA A 130 -11.43 4.61 14.42
N ALA A 131 -11.80 4.80 13.15
CA ALA A 131 -11.32 5.91 12.32
C ALA A 131 -11.86 7.28 12.75
N GLY A 132 -12.91 7.31 13.58
CA GLY A 132 -13.40 8.49 14.28
C GLY A 132 -12.55 8.93 15.48
N GLN A 133 -11.51 8.18 15.86
CA GLN A 133 -10.71 8.47 17.05
C GLN A 133 -9.31 9.00 16.69
N PRO A 134 -8.73 9.91 17.49
CA PRO A 134 -7.41 10.50 17.22
C PRO A 134 -6.26 9.50 17.11
N TRP A 135 -6.33 8.37 17.83
CA TRP A 135 -5.27 7.36 17.78
C TRP A 135 -5.15 6.71 16.39
N PHE A 136 -6.20 6.77 15.57
CA PHE A 136 -6.17 6.24 14.20
C PHE A 136 -5.19 7.00 13.29
N GLU A 137 -4.79 8.21 13.66
CA GLU A 137 -3.75 8.97 12.96
C GLU A 137 -2.37 8.31 13.00
N GLN A 138 -2.17 7.23 13.77
CA GLN A 138 -0.97 6.41 13.71
C GLN A 138 -0.99 5.43 12.52
N VAL A 139 -2.18 5.08 12.00
CA VAL A 139 -2.33 4.13 10.89
C VAL A 139 -1.82 4.75 9.59
N ARG A 140 -0.96 4.03 8.88
CA ARG A 140 -0.33 4.43 7.61
C ARG A 140 -0.78 3.55 6.46
N TYR A 141 -1.02 2.27 6.71
CA TYR A 141 -1.46 1.32 5.69
C TYR A 141 -2.65 0.53 6.22
N LEU A 142 -3.70 0.46 5.41
CA LEU A 142 -4.92 -0.25 5.74
C LEU A 142 -5.30 -1.18 4.60
N ARG A 143 -5.54 -2.45 4.93
CA ARG A 143 -6.18 -3.42 4.04
C ARG A 143 -7.55 -3.74 4.59
N LEU A 144 -8.57 -3.59 3.75
CA LEU A 144 -9.94 -3.98 4.07
C LEU A 144 -10.30 -5.23 3.27
N GLU A 145 -10.84 -6.23 3.98
CA GLU A 145 -11.36 -7.48 3.42
C GLU A 145 -12.62 -7.89 4.18
N GLY A 146 -13.34 -8.92 3.73
CA GLY A 146 -14.57 -9.39 4.37
C GLY A 146 -15.85 -8.97 3.63
N GLY A 147 -16.99 -9.12 4.29
CA GLY A 147 -18.30 -9.00 3.65
C GLY A 147 -18.88 -7.58 3.57
N ALA A 148 -18.21 -6.58 4.16
CA ALA A 148 -18.72 -5.22 4.23
C ALA A 148 -17.66 -4.16 3.88
N VAL A 149 -16.79 -4.47 2.91
CA VAL A 149 -15.71 -3.59 2.50
C VAL A 149 -16.27 -2.27 1.95
N GLU A 150 -17.40 -2.30 1.24
CA GLU A 150 -18.07 -1.10 0.71
C GLU A 150 -18.52 -0.12 1.80
N GLN A 151 -19.20 -0.63 2.83
CA GLN A 151 -19.68 0.16 3.97
C GLN A 151 -18.51 0.71 4.78
N ALA A 152 -17.51 -0.14 5.05
CA ALA A 152 -16.29 0.24 5.75
C ALA A 152 -15.50 1.32 4.98
N THR A 153 -15.41 1.21 3.65
CA THR A 153 -14.72 2.17 2.79
C THR A 153 -15.41 3.53 2.80
N ARG A 154 -16.75 3.57 2.70
CA ARG A 154 -17.51 4.83 2.81
C ARG A 154 -17.36 5.48 4.18
N ALA A 155 -17.39 4.69 5.24
CA ALA A 155 -17.15 5.18 6.60
C ALA A 155 -15.74 5.77 6.76
N LEU A 156 -14.72 5.07 6.25
CA LEU A 156 -13.33 5.53 6.26
C LEU A 156 -13.16 6.84 5.47
N ALA A 157 -13.80 6.95 4.31
CA ALA A 157 -13.75 8.16 3.47
C ALA A 157 -14.34 9.39 4.18
N ALA A 158 -15.28 9.22 5.12
CA ALA A 158 -15.86 10.28 5.93
C ALA A 158 -15.10 10.52 7.25
N ALA A 159 -14.12 9.68 7.60
CA ALA A 159 -13.50 9.70 8.91
C ALA A 159 -12.53 10.88 9.12
N PRO A 160 -12.60 11.58 10.27
CA PRO A 160 -11.76 12.76 10.52
C PRO A 160 -10.28 12.44 10.75
N HIS A 161 -9.95 11.24 11.22
CA HIS A 161 -8.59 10.86 11.62
C HIS A 161 -7.89 9.92 10.62
N ALA A 162 -8.38 9.83 9.38
CA ALA A 162 -7.76 9.05 8.31
C ALA A 162 -6.72 9.83 7.47
N SER A 163 -6.48 11.11 7.79
CA SER A 163 -5.65 12.03 6.97
C SER A 163 -4.17 11.64 6.87
N LYS A 164 -3.69 10.78 7.76
CA LYS A 164 -2.32 10.25 7.76
C LYS A 164 -2.17 8.91 7.03
N LEU A 165 -3.27 8.32 6.56
CA LEU A 165 -3.24 7.10 5.78
C LEU A 165 -2.47 7.34 4.47
N ARG A 166 -1.52 6.46 4.16
CA ARG A 166 -0.64 6.53 2.98
C ARG A 166 -0.97 5.46 1.97
N GLY A 167 -1.36 4.27 2.41
CA GLY A 167 -1.77 3.17 1.55
C GLY A 167 -3.11 2.58 1.95
N LEU A 168 -3.95 2.33 0.95
CA LEU A 168 -5.25 1.68 1.11
C LEU A 168 -5.34 0.53 0.11
N THR A 169 -5.65 -0.66 0.60
CA THR A 169 -5.97 -1.83 -0.21
C THR A 169 -7.40 -2.25 0.05
N LEU A 170 -8.18 -2.32 -1.01
CA LEU A 170 -9.59 -2.66 -1.00
C LEU A 170 -9.79 -3.91 -1.86
N ALA A 171 -10.50 -4.90 -1.31
CA ALA A 171 -10.89 -6.09 -2.05
C ALA A 171 -12.42 -6.19 -2.12
N GLY A 172 -13.00 -6.33 -3.30
CA GLY A 172 -14.45 -6.49 -3.44
C GLY A 172 -15.25 -5.22 -3.11
N VAL A 173 -14.82 -4.08 -3.65
CA VAL A 173 -15.51 -2.78 -3.52
C VAL A 173 -16.26 -2.39 -4.78
N ASP A 174 -17.36 -1.67 -4.61
CA ASP A 174 -18.19 -1.10 -5.67
C ASP A 174 -17.75 0.31 -6.09
N ASP A 175 -18.40 0.81 -7.13
CA ASP A 175 -18.19 2.15 -7.66
C ASP A 175 -18.52 3.26 -6.65
N GLU A 176 -19.57 3.09 -5.84
CA GLU A 176 -20.00 4.12 -4.88
C GLU A 176 -18.94 4.34 -3.80
N ALA A 177 -18.40 3.25 -3.24
CA ALA A 177 -17.33 3.30 -2.25
C ALA A 177 -16.05 3.94 -2.82
N LEU A 178 -15.69 3.62 -4.06
CA LEU A 178 -14.51 4.21 -4.70
C LEU A 178 -14.68 5.68 -5.03
N ARG A 179 -15.88 6.11 -5.46
CA ARG A 179 -16.19 7.54 -5.62
C ARG A 179 -16.09 8.29 -4.30
N ALA A 180 -16.52 7.68 -3.19
CA ALA A 180 -16.35 8.26 -1.85
C ALA A 180 -14.87 8.45 -1.49
N VAL A 181 -14.00 7.47 -1.81
CA VAL A 181 -12.55 7.60 -1.64
C VAL A 181 -11.99 8.74 -2.50
N ALA A 182 -12.32 8.77 -3.79
CA ALA A 182 -11.82 9.77 -4.74
C ALA A 182 -12.16 11.22 -4.32
N GLY A 183 -13.34 11.42 -3.73
CA GLY A 183 -13.83 12.70 -3.23
C GLY A 183 -13.47 13.03 -1.77
N SER A 184 -12.81 12.12 -1.05
CA SER A 184 -12.63 12.26 0.40
C SER A 184 -11.62 13.37 0.77
N PRO A 185 -12.03 14.37 1.57
CA PRO A 185 -11.09 15.31 2.18
C PRO A 185 -10.28 14.65 3.32
N GLY A 186 -10.85 13.62 3.95
CA GLY A 186 -10.23 12.87 5.05
C GLY A 186 -9.07 11.99 4.61
N LEU A 187 -8.92 11.71 3.30
CA LEU A 187 -7.85 10.86 2.75
C LEU A 187 -6.76 11.64 2.01
N GLY A 188 -6.57 12.94 2.30
CA GLY A 188 -5.55 13.78 1.63
C GLY A 188 -4.09 13.28 1.78
N GLY A 189 -3.82 12.40 2.76
CA GLY A 189 -2.54 11.73 2.94
C GLY A 189 -2.27 10.56 2.00
N LEU A 190 -3.30 10.05 1.30
CA LEU A 190 -3.21 8.81 0.53
C LEU A 190 -2.26 8.99 -0.66
N ARG A 191 -1.37 8.00 -0.84
CA ARG A 191 -0.37 7.96 -1.93
C ARG A 191 -0.45 6.67 -2.73
N SER A 192 -0.97 5.59 -2.15
CA SER A 192 -1.11 4.30 -2.80
C SER A 192 -2.53 3.79 -2.63
N LEU A 193 -3.21 3.51 -3.74
CA LEU A 193 -4.51 2.87 -3.76
C LEU A 193 -4.42 1.57 -4.57
N CYS A 194 -4.79 0.46 -3.94
CA CYS A 194 -4.90 -0.83 -4.58
C CYS A 194 -6.35 -1.30 -4.49
N VAL A 195 -6.95 -1.58 -5.65
CA VAL A 195 -8.27 -2.17 -5.75
C VAL A 195 -8.11 -3.53 -6.42
N ALA A 196 -8.60 -4.57 -5.76
CA ALA A 196 -8.54 -5.94 -6.26
C ALA A 196 -9.91 -6.60 -6.18
N SER A 197 -10.18 -7.57 -7.05
CA SER A 197 -11.41 -8.35 -7.03
C SER A 197 -12.68 -7.48 -7.05
N SER A 198 -12.67 -6.41 -7.84
CA SER A 198 -13.78 -5.47 -8.01
C SER A 198 -14.11 -5.36 -9.49
N GLU A 199 -15.38 -5.33 -9.85
CA GLU A 199 -15.83 -4.89 -11.17
C GLU A 199 -16.18 -3.41 -11.07
N LEU A 200 -15.48 -2.57 -11.81
CA LEU A 200 -15.62 -1.11 -11.77
C LEU A 200 -16.12 -0.60 -13.12
N SER A 201 -16.95 0.44 -13.09
CA SER A 201 -17.28 1.20 -14.29
C SER A 201 -16.20 2.23 -14.64
N ASP A 202 -16.15 2.63 -15.91
CA ASP A 202 -15.25 3.70 -16.36
C ASP A 202 -15.56 5.06 -15.70
N ASP A 203 -16.80 5.26 -15.25
CA ASP A 203 -17.20 6.42 -14.44
C ASP A 203 -16.41 6.49 -13.12
N THR A 204 -16.02 5.34 -12.55
CA THR A 204 -15.17 5.29 -11.35
C THR A 204 -13.74 5.69 -11.67
N ALA A 205 -13.22 5.29 -12.83
CA ALA A 205 -11.92 5.77 -13.32
C ALA A 205 -11.96 7.30 -13.54
N GLU A 206 -13.06 7.84 -14.04
CA GLU A 206 -13.25 9.28 -14.18
C GLU A 206 -13.30 10.00 -12.83
N ALA A 207 -13.98 9.43 -11.82
CA ALA A 207 -14.02 9.97 -10.48
C ALA A 207 -12.62 10.03 -9.84
N LEU A 208 -11.83 8.95 -9.97
CA LEU A 208 -10.43 8.92 -9.52
C LEU A 208 -9.57 9.97 -10.24
N ALA A 209 -9.76 10.12 -11.56
CA ALA A 209 -9.06 11.08 -12.40
C ALA A 209 -9.35 12.55 -12.05
N LYS A 210 -10.57 12.85 -11.59
CA LYS A 210 -11.03 14.18 -11.14
C LYS A 210 -10.76 14.45 -9.65
N GLY A 211 -10.52 13.39 -8.87
CA GLY A 211 -10.28 13.45 -7.43
C GLY A 211 -9.08 14.34 -7.05
N LYS A 212 -9.03 14.73 -5.77
CA LYS A 212 -7.95 15.59 -5.22
C LYS A 212 -6.85 14.79 -4.50
N LEU A 213 -6.90 13.47 -4.60
CA LEU A 213 -5.91 12.60 -4.00
C LEU A 213 -4.59 12.69 -4.77
N ALA A 214 -3.50 13.04 -4.09
CA ALA A 214 -2.16 13.09 -4.68
C ALA A 214 -1.55 11.67 -4.76
N LEU A 215 -2.20 10.77 -5.52
CA LEU A 215 -1.76 9.39 -5.66
C LEU A 215 -0.42 9.32 -6.40
N GLU A 216 0.47 8.48 -5.89
CA GLU A 216 1.74 8.08 -6.52
C GLU A 216 1.64 6.70 -7.15
N ARG A 217 0.80 5.81 -6.58
CA ARG A 217 0.62 4.44 -7.05
C ARG A 217 -0.86 4.10 -7.11
N LEU A 218 -1.30 3.62 -8.26
CA LEU A 218 -2.69 3.21 -8.49
C LEU A 218 -2.69 1.83 -9.15
N TYR A 219 -3.28 0.86 -8.45
CA TYR A 219 -3.44 -0.51 -8.93
C TYR A 219 -4.93 -0.79 -9.15
N LEU A 220 -5.29 -0.98 -10.42
CA LEU A 220 -6.63 -1.26 -10.91
C LEU A 220 -6.55 -2.47 -11.87
N SER A 221 -5.81 -3.49 -11.48
CA SER A 221 -5.64 -4.69 -12.31
C SER A 221 -6.82 -5.64 -12.11
N GLY A 222 -7.40 -6.16 -13.18
CA GLY A 222 -8.55 -7.05 -13.08
C GLY A 222 -9.83 -6.35 -12.65
N THR A 223 -10.03 -5.08 -13.03
CA THR A 223 -11.21 -4.29 -12.63
C THR A 223 -12.27 -4.12 -13.70
N GLY A 224 -12.06 -4.68 -14.89
CA GLY A 224 -13.02 -4.60 -16.01
C GLY A 224 -13.04 -3.26 -16.73
N LEU A 225 -12.03 -2.40 -16.55
CA LEU A 225 -11.95 -1.12 -17.25
C LEU A 225 -11.77 -1.32 -18.75
N SER A 226 -12.39 -0.45 -19.55
CA SER A 226 -12.22 -0.40 -21.00
C SER A 226 -11.30 0.76 -21.41
N ASP A 227 -11.26 1.05 -22.71
CA ASP A 227 -10.58 2.22 -23.25
C ASP A 227 -11.14 3.54 -22.73
N GLU A 228 -12.45 3.62 -22.45
CA GLU A 228 -13.07 4.80 -21.85
C GLU A 228 -12.47 5.10 -20.48
N GLY A 229 -12.29 4.08 -19.63
CA GLY A 229 -11.65 4.20 -18.33
C GLY A 229 -10.18 4.61 -18.47
N ALA A 230 -9.45 4.00 -19.40
CA ALA A 230 -8.06 4.37 -19.70
C ALA A 230 -7.94 5.84 -20.18
N GLN A 231 -8.86 6.29 -21.03
CA GLN A 231 -8.94 7.67 -21.51
C GLN A 231 -9.23 8.65 -20.37
N ALA A 232 -10.12 8.30 -19.45
CA ALA A 232 -10.44 9.11 -18.29
C ALA A 232 -9.21 9.30 -17.40
N LEU A 233 -8.50 8.20 -17.08
CA LEU A 233 -7.25 8.23 -16.31
C LEU A 233 -6.16 9.06 -17.03
N ALA A 234 -6.01 8.89 -18.34
CA ALA A 234 -5.01 9.60 -19.15
C ALA A 234 -5.22 11.13 -19.22
N ARG A 235 -6.44 11.61 -19.01
CA ARG A 235 -6.80 13.04 -19.02
C ARG A 235 -6.93 13.64 -17.61
N GLY A 236 -6.90 12.79 -16.58
CA GLY A 236 -7.09 13.15 -15.18
C GLY A 236 -6.00 14.05 -14.63
N LYS A 237 -6.36 15.27 -14.23
CA LYS A 237 -5.43 16.19 -13.54
C LYS A 237 -5.15 15.78 -12.09
N GLY A 238 -6.06 15.02 -11.47
CA GLY A 238 -5.88 14.48 -10.12
C GLY A 238 -4.72 13.49 -10.03
N LEU A 239 -4.30 12.91 -11.15
CA LEU A 239 -3.25 11.90 -11.23
C LEU A 239 -1.89 12.47 -11.67
N ALA A 240 -1.69 13.79 -11.59
CA ALA A 240 -0.45 14.44 -12.04
C ALA A 240 0.80 13.99 -11.27
N THR A 241 0.65 13.47 -10.06
CA THR A 241 1.73 12.93 -9.22
C THR A 241 1.97 11.43 -9.41
N LEU A 242 1.19 10.78 -10.28
CA LEU A 242 1.18 9.32 -10.40
C LEU A 242 2.49 8.82 -11.01
N GLN A 243 3.17 7.94 -10.30
CA GLN A 243 4.45 7.34 -10.68
C GLN A 243 4.28 5.90 -11.17
N LEU A 244 3.25 5.20 -10.69
CA LEU A 244 2.92 3.83 -11.07
C LEU A 244 1.43 3.71 -11.34
N LEU A 245 1.11 3.18 -12.53
CA LEU A 245 -0.24 2.80 -12.92
C LEU A 245 -0.24 1.34 -13.37
N ALA A 246 -1.04 0.49 -12.70
CA ALA A 246 -1.18 -0.92 -13.06
C ALA A 246 -2.62 -1.21 -13.50
N LEU A 247 -2.77 -1.55 -14.78
CA LEU A 247 -4.03 -1.85 -15.46
C LEU A 247 -4.00 -3.24 -16.10
N ASN A 248 -3.21 -4.16 -15.58
CA ASN A 248 -3.14 -5.53 -16.10
C ASN A 248 -4.52 -6.21 -16.04
N ARG A 249 -4.81 -7.13 -16.97
CA ARG A 249 -6.07 -7.91 -16.97
C ARG A 249 -7.33 -7.04 -17.01
N ASN A 250 -7.37 -6.06 -17.90
CA ASN A 250 -8.57 -5.28 -18.20
C ASN A 250 -8.93 -5.51 -19.69
N ALA A 251 -9.85 -4.70 -20.23
CA ALA A 251 -10.31 -4.79 -21.62
C ALA A 251 -9.80 -3.59 -22.43
N LEU A 252 -8.51 -3.23 -22.28
CA LEU A 252 -7.91 -2.15 -23.07
C LEU A 252 -7.47 -2.68 -24.43
N SER A 253 -7.72 -1.93 -25.47
CA SER A 253 -7.20 -2.13 -26.82
C SER A 253 -6.10 -1.10 -27.16
N ASP A 254 -5.78 -0.98 -28.44
CA ASP A 254 -4.91 0.06 -28.98
C ASP A 254 -5.42 1.47 -28.71
N GLU A 255 -6.74 1.68 -28.64
CA GLU A 255 -7.35 2.97 -28.32
C GLU A 255 -7.01 3.43 -26.88
N GLY A 256 -7.15 2.54 -25.89
CA GLY A 256 -6.78 2.81 -24.50
C GLY A 256 -5.27 3.01 -24.35
N ALA A 257 -4.47 2.19 -25.04
CA ALA A 257 -3.02 2.32 -25.10
C ALA A 257 -2.59 3.69 -25.67
N GLN A 258 -3.17 4.10 -26.78
CA GLN A 258 -2.93 5.39 -27.42
C GLN A 258 -3.29 6.55 -26.47
N ALA A 259 -4.42 6.45 -25.76
CA ALA A 259 -4.83 7.47 -24.81
C ALA A 259 -3.80 7.67 -23.68
N LEU A 260 -3.34 6.57 -23.08
CA LEU A 260 -2.31 6.58 -22.03
C LEU A 260 -0.98 7.11 -22.57
N ALA A 261 -0.53 6.62 -23.73
CA ALA A 261 0.71 7.01 -24.38
C ALA A 261 0.77 8.51 -24.74
N ARG A 262 -0.39 9.13 -24.98
CA ARG A 262 -0.53 10.55 -25.35
C ARG A 262 -1.02 11.44 -24.19
N SER A 263 -1.05 10.91 -22.97
CA SER A 263 -1.45 11.67 -21.79
C SER A 263 -0.61 12.94 -21.62
N LYS A 264 -1.28 14.03 -21.25
CA LYS A 264 -0.64 15.31 -20.91
C LYS A 264 -0.57 15.54 -19.39
N THR A 265 -1.08 14.61 -18.59
CA THR A 265 -1.18 14.75 -17.13
C THR A 265 -0.26 13.76 -16.41
N LEU A 266 -0.06 12.55 -16.94
CA LEU A 266 0.78 11.49 -16.35
C LEU A 266 2.29 11.74 -16.54
N LEU A 267 2.75 12.97 -16.29
CA LEU A 267 4.12 13.41 -16.55
C LEU A 267 5.14 12.77 -15.59
N GLU A 268 4.69 12.39 -14.39
CA GLU A 268 5.49 11.72 -13.35
C GLU A 268 5.53 10.20 -13.50
N LEU A 269 4.82 9.63 -14.47
CA LEU A 269 4.66 8.18 -14.61
C LEU A 269 6.00 7.54 -14.98
N THR A 270 6.47 6.65 -14.10
CA THR A 270 7.73 5.89 -14.27
C THR A 270 7.49 4.44 -14.64
N ARG A 271 6.35 3.87 -14.22
CA ARG A 271 5.97 2.49 -14.45
C ARG A 271 4.51 2.40 -14.91
N LEU A 272 4.31 1.70 -16.02
CA LEU A 272 3.00 1.37 -16.56
C LEU A 272 2.92 -0.14 -16.79
N GLU A 273 1.85 -0.77 -16.32
CA GLU A 273 1.62 -2.20 -16.51
C GLU A 273 0.29 -2.41 -17.24
N LEU A 274 0.35 -3.02 -18.42
CA LEU A 274 -0.79 -3.30 -19.31
C LEU A 274 -0.85 -4.77 -19.70
N SER A 275 -0.16 -5.66 -18.99
CA SER A 275 -0.11 -7.09 -19.31
C SER A 275 -1.51 -7.70 -19.32
N LYS A 276 -1.75 -8.69 -20.19
CA LYS A 276 -3.07 -9.36 -20.35
C LYS A 276 -4.20 -8.37 -20.67
N ASN A 277 -3.97 -7.46 -21.60
CA ASN A 277 -5.01 -6.67 -22.28
C ASN A 277 -5.03 -7.07 -23.77
N GLU A 278 -5.82 -6.38 -24.59
CA GLU A 278 -6.08 -6.70 -26.01
C GLU A 278 -5.32 -5.76 -26.95
N LEU A 279 -4.07 -5.43 -26.62
CA LEU A 279 -3.22 -4.57 -27.44
C LEU A 279 -2.59 -5.35 -28.58
N SER A 280 -2.53 -4.73 -29.75
CA SER A 280 -1.66 -5.15 -30.85
C SER A 280 -0.27 -4.50 -30.76
N GLU A 281 0.60 -4.85 -31.70
CA GLU A 281 1.89 -4.19 -31.90
C GLU A 281 1.72 -2.68 -32.17
N GLU A 282 0.66 -2.28 -32.87
CA GLU A 282 0.39 -0.86 -33.16
C GLU A 282 0.09 -0.07 -31.89
N GLY A 283 -0.76 -0.60 -31.00
CA GLY A 283 -1.04 0.01 -29.70
C GLY A 283 0.19 0.05 -28.79
N ALA A 284 0.99 -1.02 -28.77
CA ALA A 284 2.26 -1.03 -28.03
C ALA A 284 3.24 0.04 -28.58
N LEU A 285 3.28 0.23 -29.90
CA LEU A 285 4.15 1.21 -30.56
C LEU A 285 3.73 2.67 -30.32
N GLU A 286 2.55 2.97 -29.79
CA GLU A 286 2.21 4.33 -29.33
C GLU A 286 3.17 4.79 -28.22
N PHE A 287 3.69 3.86 -27.41
CA PHE A 287 4.71 4.13 -26.41
C PHE A 287 6.13 4.22 -26.99
N ARG A 288 6.34 4.43 -28.29
CA ARG A 288 7.70 4.67 -28.83
C ARG A 288 8.24 6.09 -28.58
N SER A 289 7.35 7.05 -28.30
CA SER A 289 7.71 8.47 -28.12
C SER A 289 7.73 8.90 -26.65
N ALA A 290 8.85 9.48 -26.20
CA ALA A 290 9.00 9.99 -24.83
C ALA A 290 8.28 11.33 -24.57
N LYS A 291 7.70 11.97 -25.59
CA LYS A 291 7.21 13.35 -25.48
C LYS A 291 6.10 13.53 -24.43
N ALA A 292 5.16 12.60 -24.40
CA ALA A 292 4.00 12.66 -23.49
C ALA A 292 4.31 12.04 -22.11
N LEU A 293 5.11 10.98 -22.08
CA LEU A 293 5.50 10.27 -20.85
C LEU A 293 7.03 10.32 -20.65
N PRO A 294 7.60 11.50 -20.30
CA PRO A 294 9.05 11.72 -20.29
C PRO A 294 9.78 10.93 -19.19
N LYS A 295 9.09 10.58 -18.11
CA LYS A 295 9.63 9.83 -16.97
C LYS A 295 9.39 8.32 -17.07
N LEU A 296 8.69 7.84 -18.09
CA LEU A 296 8.43 6.40 -18.23
C LEU A 296 9.74 5.64 -18.40
N ARG A 297 9.97 4.66 -17.52
CA ARG A 297 11.15 3.79 -17.52
C ARG A 297 10.79 2.32 -17.60
N ARG A 298 9.58 1.95 -17.19
CA ARG A 298 9.13 0.56 -17.18
C ARG A 298 7.75 0.43 -17.81
N LEU A 299 7.65 -0.43 -18.82
CA LEU A 299 6.40 -0.80 -19.48
C LEU A 299 6.30 -2.32 -19.50
N GLU A 300 5.21 -2.87 -18.97
CA GLU A 300 4.95 -4.31 -18.93
C GLU A 300 3.77 -4.66 -19.83
N LEU A 301 4.02 -5.54 -20.80
CA LEU A 301 3.10 -6.00 -21.85
C LEU A 301 3.11 -7.54 -21.93
N LEU A 302 3.19 -8.21 -20.77
CA LEU A 302 3.31 -9.67 -20.70
C LEU A 302 1.98 -10.34 -21.10
N ASP A 303 2.08 -11.54 -21.65
CA ASP A 303 0.93 -12.42 -21.93
C ASP A 303 -0.11 -11.78 -22.88
N MET A 304 0.32 -11.22 -24.02
CA MET A 304 -0.53 -10.60 -25.06
C MET A 304 -0.19 -11.02 -26.51
N ASP A 305 0.58 -12.10 -26.68
CA ASP A 305 0.96 -12.68 -28.00
C ASP A 305 1.61 -11.71 -29.01
N LEU A 306 2.32 -10.69 -28.53
CA LEU A 306 2.97 -9.68 -29.39
C LEU A 306 4.23 -10.22 -30.09
N ASP A 307 4.38 -9.93 -31.39
CA ASP A 307 5.63 -10.18 -32.11
C ASP A 307 6.72 -9.19 -31.64
N GLN A 308 7.66 -9.71 -30.86
CA GLN A 308 8.78 -8.94 -30.32
C GLN A 308 9.65 -8.29 -31.41
N ARG A 309 9.64 -8.80 -32.64
CA ARG A 309 10.41 -8.24 -33.77
C ARG A 309 9.87 -6.88 -34.21
N GLU A 310 8.56 -6.67 -34.13
CA GLU A 310 7.93 -5.40 -34.50
C GLU A 310 8.12 -4.31 -33.44
N LEU A 311 8.41 -4.73 -32.20
CA LEU A 311 8.58 -3.83 -31.04
C LEU A 311 10.02 -3.32 -30.85
N GLU A 312 10.91 -3.52 -31.83
CA GLU A 312 12.27 -2.98 -31.79
C GLU A 312 12.34 -1.46 -31.53
N PRO A 313 11.47 -0.60 -32.08
CA PRO A 313 11.45 0.83 -31.73
C PRO A 313 11.18 1.07 -30.24
N LEU A 314 10.31 0.26 -29.62
CA LEU A 314 9.95 0.35 -28.21
C LEU A 314 11.10 -0.16 -27.33
N ARG A 315 11.76 -1.25 -27.74
CA ARG A 315 12.96 -1.78 -27.08
C ARG A 315 14.12 -0.79 -27.13
N LYS A 316 14.32 -0.07 -28.24
CA LYS A 316 15.29 1.03 -28.34
C LYS A 316 15.00 2.17 -27.36
N ARG A 317 13.72 2.49 -27.10
CA ARG A 317 13.33 3.53 -26.14
C ARG A 317 13.55 3.08 -24.69
N LEU A 318 13.08 1.90 -24.32
CA LEU A 318 12.94 1.49 -22.92
C LEU A 318 14.01 0.51 -22.43
N GLY A 319 14.75 -0.15 -23.34
CA GLY A 319 15.79 -1.12 -23.02
C GLY A 319 15.29 -2.21 -22.06
N ALA A 320 16.02 -2.42 -20.96
CA ALA A 320 15.66 -3.38 -19.91
C ALA A 320 14.36 -3.04 -19.14
N GLY A 321 13.81 -1.86 -19.37
CA GLY A 321 12.54 -1.39 -18.84
C GLY A 321 11.31 -1.97 -19.54
N LEU A 322 11.45 -2.45 -20.79
CA LEU A 322 10.38 -3.12 -21.51
C LEU A 322 10.31 -4.60 -21.08
N ARG A 323 9.13 -5.05 -20.68
CA ARG A 323 8.82 -6.46 -20.37
C ARG A 323 7.76 -6.95 -21.35
N LEU A 324 8.12 -7.97 -22.14
CA LEU A 324 7.31 -8.67 -23.13
C LEU A 324 7.21 -10.14 -22.72
#